data_AF-A0A2P4SE27-F1
#
_entry.id   AF-A0A2P4SE27-F1
#
_cell.length_a   1.000
_cell.length_b   1.000
_cell.length_c   1.000
_cell.angle_alpha   90.00
_cell.angle_beta   90.00
_cell.angle_gamma   90.00
#
_symmetry.space_group_name_H-M   'P 1'
#
loop_
_entity.id
_entity.type
_entity.pdbx_description
1 polymer ?
#
loop_
_entity_poly.entity_id
_entity_poly.type
_entity_poly.pdbx_seq_one_letter_code
_entity_poly.pdbx_strand_id
1 'polypeptide(L)'
;PTPPGKRPESKARTPIRYGTLGSRDAARSPQTLVEVTSFAAINKFQPFNVAISSNVLLLLDFHSHLTRSEVVGYLGGRWDTNTQLLTVLRAFPCRSRLGDAEAAGAVEEEICQSLYLRGLSLVGWYHSHPFGPALPSLHDIDKQMDYQLKLQGSGNGFQPCLALICGPYYAGNPGVESRIAPFWVMPPPEQRPNDYGIPMDVEVAYIQDGFLTNDVLQEMTLLVEFYRGAPDLVKFQEQWSQDQTYLDKLKGSLASRTPKDQSFTHILEQIYGLLRHSS
;
A
#
# COMPACT_ATOMS: atom_id res chain seq x y z
N PRO A 1 14.03 40.42 4.46
CA PRO A 1 14.19 39.35 3.45
C PRO A 1 15.17 38.28 3.95
N THR A 2 14.64 37.30 4.67
CA THR A 2 15.35 36.08 5.06
C THR A 2 15.25 35.06 3.91
N PRO A 3 16.30 34.26 3.64
CA PRO A 3 16.29 33.29 2.55
C PRO A 3 15.27 32.17 2.85
N PRO A 4 14.67 31.53 1.82
CA PRO A 4 13.77 30.40 2.04
C PRO A 4 14.56 29.25 2.69
N GLY A 5 14.10 28.86 3.88
CA GLY A 5 14.70 27.80 4.68
C GLY A 5 14.79 26.49 3.90
N LYS A 6 15.96 25.85 3.98
CA LYS A 6 16.19 24.49 3.50
C LYS A 6 15.11 23.57 4.08
N ARG A 7 14.45 22.81 3.21
CA ARG A 7 13.52 21.72 3.58
C ARG A 7 14.25 20.81 4.59
N PRO A 8 13.60 20.36 5.68
CA PRO A 8 14.21 19.32 6.50
C PRO A 8 14.28 18.06 5.64
N GLU A 9 15.50 17.72 5.20
CA GLU A 9 15.79 16.41 4.62
C GLU A 9 15.40 15.39 5.68
N SER A 10 14.31 14.64 5.42
CA SER A 10 14.09 13.36 6.08
C SER A 10 15.36 12.56 5.84
N LYS A 11 16.23 12.42 6.86
CA LYS A 11 17.43 11.61 6.78
C LYS A 11 17.02 10.27 6.18
N ALA A 12 17.54 9.93 5.00
CA ALA A 12 17.23 8.69 4.33
C ALA A 12 17.44 7.54 5.32
N ARG A 13 16.34 6.95 5.79
CA ARG A 13 16.37 5.87 6.78
C ARG A 13 17.00 4.68 6.07
N THR A 14 18.26 4.39 6.43
CA THR A 14 18.98 3.25 5.85
C THR A 14 18.30 1.98 6.36
N PRO A 15 17.72 1.15 5.48
CA PRO A 15 17.13 -0.10 5.89
C PRO A 15 18.19 -1.02 6.51
N ILE A 16 17.78 -1.83 7.47
CA ILE A 16 18.66 -2.83 8.08
C ILE A 16 18.28 -4.23 7.67
N ARG A 17 19.28 -5.11 7.57
CA ARG A 17 19.07 -6.54 7.32
C ARG A 17 18.41 -7.19 8.53
N TYR A 18 17.41 -8.04 8.31
CA TYR A 18 16.74 -8.77 9.38
C TYR A 18 17.73 -9.51 10.31
N GLY A 19 18.77 -10.12 9.75
CA GLY A 19 19.80 -10.84 10.53
C GLY A 19 20.58 -9.98 11.54
N THR A 20 20.46 -8.64 11.47
CA THR A 20 21.10 -7.68 12.39
C THR A 20 20.17 -7.17 13.49
N LEU A 21 18.88 -7.53 13.45
CA LEU A 21 17.89 -7.08 14.43
C LEU A 21 18.12 -7.69 15.81
N GLY A 22 18.34 -9.01 15.85
CA GLY A 22 18.35 -9.77 17.11
C GLY A 22 16.97 -9.77 17.78
N SER A 23 16.96 -9.91 19.10
CA SER A 23 15.72 -9.89 19.90
C SER A 23 15.12 -8.49 20.02
N ARG A 24 13.83 -8.44 20.35
CA ARG A 24 13.08 -7.18 20.54
C ARG A 24 13.80 -6.27 21.55
N ASP A 25 13.94 -5.00 21.15
CA ASP A 25 14.58 -3.96 21.95
C ASP A 25 13.68 -2.72 21.98
N ALA A 26 13.19 -2.36 23.17
CA ALA A 26 12.32 -1.21 23.37
C ALA A 26 13.00 0.14 23.06
N ALA A 27 14.34 0.19 23.03
CA ALA A 27 15.08 1.38 22.63
C ALA A 27 15.08 1.59 21.10
N ARG A 28 14.76 0.56 20.31
CA ARG A 28 14.74 0.64 18.85
C ARG A 28 13.49 1.35 18.37
N SER A 29 13.66 2.33 17.48
CA SER A 29 12.54 3.07 16.90
C SER A 29 11.63 2.11 16.10
N PRO A 30 10.31 2.12 16.32
CA PRO A 30 9.35 1.35 15.52
C PRO A 30 9.38 1.68 14.03
N GLN A 31 9.86 2.87 13.68
CA GLN A 31 9.99 3.35 12.30
C GLN A 31 11.28 2.88 11.60
N THR A 32 12.07 2.02 12.24
CA THR A 32 13.26 1.41 11.63
C THR A 32 12.83 0.52 10.47
N LEU A 33 13.33 0.81 9.26
CA LEU A 33 13.05 0.04 8.06
C LEU A 33 13.87 -1.25 8.02
N VAL A 34 13.25 -2.34 7.59
CA VAL A 34 13.85 -3.67 7.53
C VAL A 34 13.81 -4.19 6.09
N GLU A 35 14.92 -4.72 5.60
CA GLU A 35 14.97 -5.39 4.31
C GLU A 35 14.11 -6.67 4.33
N VAL A 36 13.34 -6.89 3.27
CA VAL A 36 12.59 -8.14 3.07
C VAL A 36 13.53 -9.29 2.73
N THR A 37 13.17 -10.49 3.15
CA THR A 37 13.91 -11.73 2.89
C THR A 37 13.14 -12.60 1.90
N SER A 38 13.78 -13.16 0.88
CA SER A 38 13.12 -14.13 0.01
C SER A 38 12.93 -15.46 0.74
N PHE A 39 11.84 -16.17 0.45
CA PHE A 39 11.59 -17.50 1.02
C PHE A 39 12.73 -18.48 0.71
N ALA A 40 13.27 -18.44 -0.51
CA ALA A 40 14.39 -19.26 -0.95
C ALA A 40 15.68 -19.00 -0.14
N ALA A 41 15.96 -17.76 0.26
CA ALA A 41 17.16 -17.42 1.04
C ALA A 41 17.23 -18.11 2.41
N ILE A 42 16.09 -18.58 2.93
CA ILE A 42 15.99 -19.31 4.21
C ILE A 42 15.51 -20.76 4.02
N ASN A 43 15.60 -21.30 2.79
CA ASN A 43 15.15 -22.65 2.43
C ASN A 43 13.68 -22.92 2.79
N LYS A 44 12.81 -21.94 2.55
CA LYS A 44 11.36 -22.04 2.71
C LYS A 44 10.65 -21.79 1.37
N PHE A 45 9.37 -22.14 1.33
CA PHE A 45 8.47 -21.84 0.22
C PHE A 45 7.50 -20.75 0.64
N GLN A 46 7.07 -19.94 -0.33
CA GLN A 46 5.95 -19.03 -0.14
C GLN A 46 4.70 -19.84 0.24
N PRO A 47 3.97 -19.47 1.30
CA PRO A 47 2.90 -20.31 1.86
C PRO A 47 1.61 -20.37 1.01
N PHE A 48 1.45 -19.47 0.04
CA PHE A 48 0.29 -19.39 -0.85
C PHE A 48 0.62 -18.61 -2.13
N ASN A 49 -0.07 -18.88 -3.22
CA ASN A 49 0.03 -18.10 -4.44
C ASN A 49 -0.77 -16.80 -4.30
N VAL A 50 -0.31 -15.74 -4.95
CA VAL A 50 -1.00 -14.45 -4.93
C VAL A 50 -1.23 -13.98 -6.36
N ALA A 51 -2.45 -13.55 -6.64
CA ALA A 51 -2.77 -12.83 -7.87
C ALA A 51 -3.46 -11.50 -7.55
N ILE A 52 -3.02 -10.41 -8.18
CA ILE A 52 -3.52 -9.05 -7.91
C ILE A 52 -4.06 -8.45 -9.20
N SER A 53 -5.31 -7.98 -9.15
CA SER A 53 -5.94 -7.22 -10.23
C SER A 53 -5.26 -5.86 -10.47
N SER A 54 -5.08 -5.48 -11.73
CA SER A 54 -4.54 -4.18 -12.12
C SER A 54 -5.36 -3.00 -11.58
N ASN A 55 -6.69 -3.15 -11.47
CA ASN A 55 -7.58 -2.16 -10.86
C ASN A 55 -7.24 -1.87 -9.39
N VAL A 56 -6.79 -2.89 -8.64
CA VAL A 56 -6.33 -2.74 -7.25
C VAL A 56 -5.09 -1.87 -7.20
N LEU A 57 -4.10 -2.21 -8.03
CA LEU A 57 -2.83 -1.49 -8.07
C LEU A 57 -3.00 -0.06 -8.54
N LEU A 58 -3.87 0.18 -9.53
CA LEU A 58 -4.19 1.53 -10.02
C LEU A 58 -4.80 2.41 -8.93
N LEU A 59 -5.83 1.92 -8.23
CA LEU A 59 -6.50 2.70 -7.19
C LEU A 59 -5.60 2.97 -5.98
N LEU A 60 -4.85 1.95 -5.54
CA LEU A 60 -3.88 2.07 -4.45
C LEU A 60 -2.76 3.05 -4.79
N ASP A 61 -2.23 2.97 -6.01
CA ASP A 61 -1.19 3.88 -6.50
C ASP A 61 -1.72 5.32 -6.55
N PHE A 62 -2.92 5.51 -7.12
CA PHE A 62 -3.60 6.80 -7.14
C PHE A 62 -3.75 7.38 -5.74
N HIS A 63 -4.31 6.61 -4.80
CA HIS A 63 -4.49 7.05 -3.42
C HIS A 63 -3.17 7.48 -2.78
N SER A 64 -2.10 6.70 -2.98
CA SER A 64 -0.78 6.97 -2.43
C SER A 64 -0.14 8.27 -2.95
N HIS A 65 -0.59 8.77 -4.10
CA HIS A 65 -0.08 10.02 -4.67
C HIS A 65 -0.79 11.27 -4.17
N LEU A 66 -1.97 11.15 -3.55
CA LEU A 66 -2.80 12.33 -3.24
C LEU A 66 -2.24 13.19 -2.11
N THR A 67 -1.50 12.59 -1.19
CA THR A 67 -0.98 13.29 -0.01
C THR A 67 0.51 13.05 0.19
N ARG A 68 1.16 14.00 0.87
CA ARG A 68 2.54 13.91 1.36
C ARG A 68 2.66 13.05 2.63
N SER A 69 1.52 12.71 3.25
CA SER A 69 1.42 11.85 4.43
C SER A 69 1.19 10.38 4.02
N GLU A 70 1.45 9.46 4.94
CA GLU A 70 1.13 8.04 4.73
C GLU A 70 -0.40 7.85 4.64
N VAL A 71 -0.83 7.01 3.72
CA VAL A 71 -2.23 6.59 3.58
C VAL A 71 -2.36 5.13 3.95
N VAL A 72 -3.57 4.68 4.30
CA VAL A 72 -3.86 3.27 4.56
C VAL A 72 -5.13 2.84 3.83
N GLY A 73 -5.26 1.54 3.58
CA GLY A 73 -6.48 0.95 3.06
C GLY A 73 -6.52 -0.56 3.19
N TYR A 74 -7.68 -1.13 2.94
CA TYR A 74 -7.92 -2.57 3.01
C TYR A 74 -7.94 -3.22 1.64
N LEU A 75 -7.67 -4.52 1.59
CA LEU A 75 -7.70 -5.34 0.38
C LEU A 75 -8.81 -6.38 0.49
N GLY A 76 -9.71 -6.40 -0.49
CA GLY A 76 -10.76 -7.41 -0.60
C GLY A 76 -10.50 -8.39 -1.72
N GLY A 77 -10.82 -9.66 -1.47
CA GLY A 77 -10.46 -10.73 -2.38
C GLY A 77 -11.13 -12.05 -2.06
N ARG A 78 -10.56 -13.12 -2.62
CA ARG A 78 -10.99 -14.50 -2.43
C ARG A 78 -9.80 -15.37 -2.10
N TRP A 79 -10.02 -16.31 -1.19
CA TRP A 79 -9.07 -17.36 -0.85
C TRP A 79 -9.61 -18.70 -1.35
N ASP A 80 -8.88 -19.35 -2.26
CA ASP A 80 -9.16 -20.71 -2.70
C ASP A 80 -8.22 -21.68 -1.97
N THR A 81 -8.78 -22.47 -1.05
CA THR A 81 -8.04 -23.45 -0.25
C THR A 81 -7.55 -24.65 -1.07
N ASN A 82 -8.22 -24.98 -2.18
CA ASN A 82 -7.85 -26.14 -3.00
C ASN A 82 -6.60 -25.84 -3.84
N THR A 83 -6.51 -24.63 -4.39
CA THR A 83 -5.37 -24.19 -5.22
C THR A 83 -4.34 -23.39 -4.42
N GLN A 84 -4.61 -23.13 -3.14
CA GLN A 84 -3.84 -22.21 -2.29
C GLN A 84 -3.60 -20.85 -2.95
N LEU A 85 -4.63 -20.30 -3.61
CA LEU A 85 -4.54 -19.04 -4.35
C LEU A 85 -5.31 -17.94 -3.63
N LEU A 86 -4.59 -16.89 -3.24
CA LEU A 86 -5.16 -15.62 -2.82
C LEU A 86 -5.33 -14.72 -4.05
N THR A 87 -6.58 -14.37 -4.38
CA THR A 87 -6.88 -13.40 -5.44
C THR A 87 -7.33 -12.09 -4.82
N VAL A 88 -6.53 -11.04 -4.99
CA VAL A 88 -6.84 -9.67 -4.55
C VAL A 88 -7.58 -8.95 -5.66
N LEU A 89 -8.85 -8.62 -5.41
CA LEU A 89 -9.78 -8.15 -6.43
C LEU A 89 -10.12 -6.67 -6.28
N ARG A 90 -10.06 -6.11 -5.06
CA ARG A 90 -10.41 -4.71 -4.80
C ARG A 90 -9.54 -4.08 -3.71
N ALA A 91 -9.27 -2.80 -3.87
CA ALA A 91 -8.73 -1.93 -2.81
C ALA A 91 -9.86 -1.07 -2.22
N PHE A 92 -9.79 -0.85 -0.92
CA PHE A 92 -10.70 -0.02 -0.15
C PHE A 92 -9.88 1.06 0.57
N PRO A 93 -9.69 2.23 -0.05
CA PRO A 93 -8.99 3.36 0.57
C PRO A 93 -9.66 3.80 1.87
N CYS A 94 -8.89 3.93 2.96
CA CYS A 94 -9.42 4.51 4.19
C CYS A 94 -9.43 6.03 4.08
N ARG A 95 -10.63 6.61 4.05
CA ARG A 95 -10.86 8.07 4.00
C ARG A 95 -10.96 8.64 5.43
N SER A 96 -9.93 8.42 6.24
CA SER A 96 -9.84 8.94 7.60
C SER A 96 -8.46 9.55 7.86
N ARG A 97 -8.39 10.50 8.80
CA ARG A 97 -7.13 11.13 9.22
C ARG A 97 -6.52 10.38 10.40
N LEU A 98 -5.20 10.41 10.48
CA LEU A 98 -4.49 9.80 11.61
C LEU A 98 -4.93 10.47 12.93
N GLY A 99 -5.42 9.66 13.86
CA GLY A 99 -5.89 10.12 15.18
C GLY A 99 -7.40 10.40 15.28
N ASP A 100 -8.13 10.35 14.16
CA ASP A 100 -9.59 10.43 14.16
C ASP A 100 -10.22 9.04 14.28
N ALA A 101 -10.34 8.56 15.53
CA ALA A 101 -10.81 7.21 15.81
C ALA A 101 -12.29 6.99 15.45
N GLU A 102 -13.12 8.04 15.56
CA GLU A 102 -14.54 7.96 15.22
C GLU A 102 -14.73 7.83 13.71
N ALA A 103 -14.07 8.69 12.92
CA ALA A 103 -14.10 8.58 11.47
C ALA A 103 -13.47 7.26 10.99
N ALA A 104 -12.40 6.80 11.62
CA ALA A 104 -11.79 5.51 11.31
C ALA A 104 -12.77 4.34 11.53
N GLY A 105 -13.51 4.33 12.65
CA GLY A 105 -14.50 3.30 12.94
C GLY A 105 -15.65 3.28 11.92
N ALA A 106 -16.17 4.45 11.55
CA ALA A 106 -17.22 4.56 10.53
C ALA A 106 -16.74 4.08 9.15
N VAL A 107 -15.51 4.43 8.75
CA VAL A 107 -14.90 3.96 7.50
C VAL A 107 -14.71 2.44 7.51
N GLU A 108 -14.28 1.86 8.63
CA GLU A 108 -14.14 0.40 8.77
C GLU A 108 -15.48 -0.34 8.65
N GLU A 109 -16.54 0.22 9.23
CA GLU A 109 -17.90 -0.33 9.11
C GLU A 109 -18.40 -0.27 7.66
N GLU A 110 -18.20 0.86 6.96
CA GLU A 110 -18.53 1.02 5.54
C GLU A 110 -17.81 -0.03 4.68
N ILE A 111 -16.51 -0.22 4.91
CA ILE A 111 -15.68 -1.18 4.18
C ILE A 111 -16.15 -2.61 4.47
N CYS A 112 -16.46 -2.94 5.73
CA CYS A 112 -16.98 -4.24 6.11
C CYS A 112 -18.31 -4.55 5.40
N GLN A 113 -19.24 -3.59 5.38
CA GLN A 113 -20.50 -3.72 4.65
C GLN A 113 -20.27 -3.89 3.14
N SER A 114 -19.34 -3.12 2.56
CA SER A 114 -19.02 -3.18 1.14
C SER A 114 -18.41 -4.53 0.72
N LEU A 115 -17.53 -5.09 1.56
CA LEU A 115 -16.98 -6.44 1.40
C LEU A 115 -18.11 -7.49 1.41
N TYR A 116 -19.00 -7.43 2.40
CA TYR A 116 -20.13 -8.34 2.55
C TYR A 116 -21.06 -8.30 1.33
N LEU A 117 -21.50 -7.11 0.92
CA LEU A 117 -22.40 -6.92 -0.23
C LEU A 117 -21.80 -7.41 -1.55
N ARG A 118 -20.47 -7.47 -1.65
CA ARG A 118 -19.75 -7.93 -2.85
C ARG A 118 -19.33 -9.40 -2.78
N GLY A 119 -19.64 -10.10 -1.68
CA GLY A 119 -19.17 -11.48 -1.46
C GLY A 119 -17.66 -11.59 -1.49
N LEU A 120 -16.96 -10.58 -0.95
CA LEU A 120 -15.52 -10.53 -0.82
C LEU A 120 -15.12 -10.74 0.64
N SER A 121 -13.96 -11.36 0.85
CA SER A 121 -13.33 -11.45 2.15
C SER A 121 -12.28 -10.35 2.31
N LEU A 122 -12.07 -9.89 3.55
CA LEU A 122 -10.87 -9.13 3.89
C LEU A 122 -9.65 -10.05 3.76
N VAL A 123 -8.69 -9.68 2.92
CA VAL A 123 -7.52 -10.51 2.59
C VAL A 123 -6.19 -9.80 2.83
N GLY A 124 -6.23 -8.56 3.29
CA GLY A 124 -5.01 -7.79 3.46
C GLY A 124 -5.25 -6.31 3.65
N TRP A 125 -4.16 -5.58 3.61
CA TRP A 125 -4.11 -4.13 3.77
C TRP A 125 -2.97 -3.54 2.95
N TYR A 126 -2.98 -2.23 2.79
CA TYR A 126 -1.88 -1.49 2.24
C TYR A 126 -1.65 -0.19 2.98
N HIS A 127 -0.43 0.32 2.86
CA HIS A 127 -0.13 1.71 3.20
C HIS A 127 0.91 2.30 2.26
N SER A 128 1.20 3.58 2.41
CA SER A 128 2.25 4.25 1.64
C SER A 128 3.40 4.72 2.53
N HIS A 129 4.60 4.73 1.94
CA HIS A 129 5.75 5.50 2.39
C HIS A 129 6.03 6.57 1.31
N PRO A 130 5.37 7.74 1.32
CA PRO A 130 5.35 8.67 0.19
C PRO A 130 6.74 9.02 -0.36
N PHE A 131 7.71 9.28 0.52
CA PHE A 131 9.09 9.63 0.16
C PHE A 131 10.12 8.59 0.62
N GLY A 132 9.67 7.43 1.08
CA GLY A 132 10.52 6.35 1.60
C GLY A 132 10.49 5.12 0.70
N PRO A 133 11.47 4.20 0.83
CA PRO A 133 11.41 2.95 0.08
C PRO A 133 10.18 2.14 0.50
N ALA A 134 9.64 1.37 -0.44
CA ALA A 134 8.58 0.39 -0.20
C ALA A 134 9.15 -0.83 0.53
N LEU A 135 9.53 -0.64 1.79
CA LEU A 135 10.05 -1.63 2.72
C LEU A 135 9.33 -1.50 4.05
N PRO A 136 9.05 -2.61 4.76
CA PRO A 136 8.36 -2.56 6.03
C PRO A 136 9.23 -1.96 7.12
N SER A 137 8.62 -1.20 8.02
CA SER A 137 9.18 -0.84 9.32
C SER A 137 8.92 -1.93 10.37
N LEU A 138 9.55 -1.84 11.54
CA LEU A 138 9.24 -2.74 12.67
C LEU A 138 7.77 -2.66 13.09
N HIS A 139 7.20 -1.46 13.05
CA HIS A 139 5.78 -1.24 13.29
C HIS A 139 4.90 -1.96 12.26
N ASP A 140 5.29 -1.95 10.99
CA ASP A 140 4.55 -2.64 9.93
C ASP A 140 4.65 -4.16 10.08
N ILE A 141 5.80 -4.66 10.52
CA ILE A 141 6.02 -6.08 10.82
C ILE A 141 5.09 -6.54 11.95
N ASP A 142 5.05 -5.79 13.05
CA ASP A 142 4.17 -6.11 14.19
C ASP A 142 2.69 -6.04 13.78
N LYS A 143 2.27 -4.99 13.07
CA LYS A 143 0.90 -4.87 12.55
C LYS A 143 0.51 -6.02 11.62
N GLN A 144 1.40 -6.39 10.71
CA GLN A 144 1.14 -7.48 9.77
C GLN A 144 1.00 -8.81 10.51
N MET A 145 1.80 -9.05 11.55
CA MET A 145 1.69 -10.24 12.38
C MET A 145 0.34 -10.28 13.12
N ASP A 146 -0.10 -9.14 13.69
CA ASP A 146 -1.41 -9.01 14.33
C ASP A 146 -2.56 -9.27 13.34
N TYR A 147 -2.50 -8.73 12.11
CA TYR A 147 -3.54 -8.96 11.11
C TYR A 147 -3.56 -10.40 10.59
N GLN A 148 -2.40 -11.04 10.43
CA GLN A 148 -2.32 -12.47 10.11
C GLN A 148 -3.00 -13.32 11.18
N LEU A 149 -2.77 -13.03 12.46
CA LEU A 149 -3.41 -13.75 13.57
C LEU A 149 -4.92 -13.49 13.63
N LYS A 150 -5.35 -12.23 13.47
CA LYS A 150 -6.78 -11.87 13.48
C LYS A 150 -7.55 -12.55 12.35
N LEU A 151 -6.97 -12.62 11.15
CA LEU A 151 -7.64 -13.22 9.99
C LEU A 151 -7.64 -14.75 10.02
N GLN A 152 -6.71 -15.40 10.71
CA GLN A 152 -6.80 -16.86 10.96
C GLN A 152 -8.06 -17.22 11.76
N GLY A 153 -8.52 -16.32 12.64
CA GLY A 153 -9.73 -16.53 13.45
C GLY A 153 -9.62 -17.73 14.40
N SER A 154 -10.78 -18.25 14.84
CA SER A 154 -10.86 -19.37 15.80
C SER A 154 -10.87 -20.74 15.13
N GLY A 155 -10.75 -20.81 13.80
CA GLY A 155 -10.82 -22.04 13.03
C GLY A 155 -9.44 -22.66 12.80
N ASN A 156 -9.41 -23.96 12.50
CA ASN A 156 -8.16 -24.65 12.11
C ASN A 156 -7.74 -24.37 10.65
N GLY A 157 -8.35 -23.38 10.00
CA GLY A 157 -8.11 -23.04 8.60
C GLY A 157 -7.05 -21.96 8.44
N PHE A 158 -6.17 -22.10 7.46
CA PHE A 158 -5.29 -21.01 7.06
C PHE A 158 -6.07 -19.98 6.24
N GLN A 159 -6.05 -18.72 6.67
CA GLN A 159 -6.53 -17.58 5.91
C GLN A 159 -5.37 -16.60 5.68
N PRO A 160 -4.96 -16.35 4.42
CA PRO A 160 -3.85 -15.45 4.14
C PRO A 160 -4.23 -14.00 4.42
N CYS A 161 -3.22 -13.24 4.85
CA CYS A 161 -3.26 -11.79 4.98
C CYS A 161 -2.07 -11.21 4.23
N LEU A 162 -2.30 -10.40 3.20
CA LEU A 162 -1.26 -9.76 2.41
C LEU A 162 -1.10 -8.30 2.82
N ALA A 163 0.14 -7.83 2.98
CA ALA A 163 0.43 -6.41 3.11
C ALA A 163 1.08 -5.88 1.83
N LEU A 164 0.70 -4.67 1.42
CA LEU A 164 1.34 -3.93 0.32
C LEU A 164 1.86 -2.58 0.81
N ILE A 165 3.08 -2.21 0.43
CA ILE A 165 3.64 -0.88 0.69
C ILE A 165 3.86 -0.15 -0.62
N CYS A 166 3.30 1.04 -0.76
CA CYS A 166 3.53 1.90 -1.91
C CYS A 166 4.54 3.01 -1.60
N GLY A 167 5.63 3.07 -2.35
CA GLY A 167 6.60 4.18 -2.33
C GLY A 167 6.48 5.01 -3.60
N PRO A 168 5.59 6.01 -3.67
CA PRO A 168 5.34 6.75 -4.90
C PRO A 168 6.48 7.72 -5.25
N TYR A 169 6.98 8.52 -4.31
CA TYR A 169 7.94 9.60 -4.56
C TYR A 169 9.33 9.29 -4.01
N TYR A 170 9.66 8.01 -3.79
CA TYR A 170 10.99 7.63 -3.36
C TYR A 170 12.02 7.92 -4.45
N ALA A 171 13.04 8.72 -4.12
CA ALA A 171 14.07 9.13 -5.07
C ALA A 171 14.93 7.97 -5.60
N GLY A 172 14.91 6.80 -4.93
CA GLY A 172 15.57 5.58 -5.41
C GLY A 172 14.75 4.75 -6.40
N ASN A 173 13.52 5.18 -6.76
CA ASN A 173 12.77 4.54 -7.83
C ASN A 173 13.45 4.81 -9.19
N PRO A 174 13.47 3.83 -10.12
CA PRO A 174 14.19 3.96 -11.39
C PRO A 174 13.53 4.93 -12.39
N GLY A 175 12.30 5.37 -12.13
CA GLY A 175 11.54 6.24 -13.01
C GLY A 175 10.28 6.79 -12.35
N VAL A 176 9.27 7.12 -13.16
CA VAL A 176 7.98 7.69 -12.70
C VAL A 176 7.10 6.68 -11.95
N GLU A 177 7.33 5.38 -12.19
CA GLU A 177 6.55 4.30 -11.58
C GLU A 177 6.78 4.25 -10.06
N SER A 178 5.68 4.20 -9.32
CA SER A 178 5.71 3.86 -7.89
C SER A 178 6.20 2.44 -7.70
N ARG A 179 6.96 2.20 -6.63
CA ARG A 179 7.23 0.84 -6.17
C ARG A 179 6.10 0.37 -5.26
N ILE A 180 5.42 -0.71 -5.62
CA ILE A 180 4.44 -1.39 -4.76
C ILE A 180 5.04 -2.73 -4.36
N ALA A 181 5.39 -2.89 -3.09
CA ALA A 181 6.07 -4.06 -2.57
C ALA A 181 5.11 -4.88 -1.69
N PRO A 182 4.75 -6.10 -2.10
CA PRO A 182 4.03 -7.04 -1.24
C PRO A 182 4.96 -7.65 -0.20
N PHE A 183 4.46 -7.87 1.01
CA PHE A 183 5.19 -8.64 2.02
C PHE A 183 4.25 -9.47 2.90
N TRP A 184 4.81 -10.50 3.52
CA TRP A 184 4.16 -11.36 4.50
C TRP A 184 5.13 -11.59 5.66
N VAL A 185 4.66 -11.74 6.89
CA VAL A 185 5.56 -11.89 8.04
C VAL A 185 5.60 -13.36 8.47
N MET A 186 6.78 -13.97 8.35
CA MET A 186 7.03 -15.28 8.96
C MET A 186 7.15 -15.11 10.48
N PRO A 187 6.39 -15.87 11.28
CA PRO A 187 6.54 -15.83 12.73
C PRO A 187 7.99 -16.13 13.15
N PRO A 188 8.47 -15.55 14.25
CA PRO A 188 9.79 -15.86 14.78
C PRO A 188 9.91 -17.36 15.07
N PRO A 189 11.10 -17.96 14.92
CA PRO A 189 11.32 -19.36 15.25
C PRO A 189 10.95 -19.65 16.71
N GLU A 190 10.43 -20.85 17.00
CA GLU A 190 10.05 -21.26 18.36
C GLU A 190 11.20 -21.16 19.37
N GLN A 191 12.44 -21.31 18.91
CA GLN A 191 13.64 -21.18 19.75
C GLN A 191 13.97 -19.73 20.13
N ARG A 192 13.40 -18.75 19.43
CA ARG A 192 13.62 -17.31 19.63
C ARG A 192 12.30 -16.53 19.58
N PRO A 193 11.35 -16.80 20.50
CA PRO A 193 10.02 -16.21 20.46
C PRO A 193 10.01 -14.69 20.72
N ASN A 194 11.09 -14.15 21.28
CA ASN A 194 11.26 -12.73 21.57
C ASN A 194 11.82 -11.93 20.38
N ASP A 195 12.12 -12.58 19.25
CA ASP A 195 12.60 -11.89 18.05
C ASP A 195 11.43 -11.24 17.29
N TYR A 196 11.75 -10.33 16.38
CA TYR A 196 10.78 -9.82 15.42
C TYR A 196 10.43 -10.90 14.39
N GLY A 197 9.21 -10.85 13.84
CA GLY A 197 8.86 -11.67 12.69
C GLY A 197 9.72 -11.30 11.47
N ILE A 198 9.94 -12.27 10.58
CA ILE A 198 10.77 -12.07 9.39
C ILE A 198 9.88 -11.48 8.28
N PRO A 199 10.12 -10.25 7.80
CA PRO A 199 9.41 -9.73 6.65
C PRO A 199 9.87 -10.48 5.39
N MET A 200 8.96 -11.24 4.81
CA MET A 200 9.18 -12.05 3.62
C MET A 200 8.70 -11.32 2.38
N ASP A 201 9.54 -11.31 1.33
CA ASP A 201 9.14 -10.85 0.00
C ASP A 201 8.15 -11.84 -0.60
N VAL A 202 7.05 -11.34 -1.17
CA VAL A 202 5.97 -12.17 -1.72
C VAL A 202 5.91 -12.01 -3.23
N GLU A 203 6.09 -13.11 -3.95
CA GLU A 203 5.91 -13.15 -5.40
C GLU A 203 4.41 -13.14 -5.74
N VAL A 204 4.05 -12.27 -6.69
CA VAL A 204 2.65 -12.05 -7.10
C VAL A 204 2.50 -12.16 -8.61
N ALA A 205 1.39 -12.75 -9.06
CA ALA A 205 0.97 -12.71 -10.45
C ALA A 205 0.09 -11.48 -10.70
N TYR A 206 0.48 -10.62 -11.65
CA TYR A 206 -0.33 -9.46 -12.03
C TYR A 206 -1.40 -9.86 -13.04
N ILE A 207 -2.67 -9.65 -12.69
CA ILE A 207 -3.80 -9.87 -13.59
C ILE A 207 -4.20 -8.53 -14.18
N GLN A 208 -3.91 -8.35 -15.47
CA GLN A 208 -4.38 -7.18 -16.20
C GLN A 208 -5.88 -7.33 -16.50
N ASP A 209 -6.68 -6.44 -15.94
CA ASP A 209 -8.13 -6.40 -16.14
C ASP A 209 -8.47 -6.00 -17.58
N GLY A 210 -9.66 -6.43 -18.04
CA GLY A 210 -10.17 -6.02 -19.33
C GLY A 210 -10.51 -4.53 -19.40
N PHE A 211 -11.03 -3.97 -18.30
CA PHE A 211 -11.53 -2.59 -18.22
C PHE A 211 -11.39 -2.03 -16.80
N LEU A 212 -11.41 -0.69 -16.70
CA LEU A 212 -11.51 0.02 -15.44
C LEU A 212 -12.97 0.05 -15.00
N THR A 213 -13.25 -0.45 -13.79
CA THR A 213 -14.65 -0.50 -13.31
C THR A 213 -15.14 0.88 -12.88
N ASN A 214 -16.45 1.13 -13.03
CA ASN A 214 -17.07 2.37 -12.54
C ASN A 214 -16.88 2.59 -11.04
N ASP A 215 -16.83 1.50 -10.26
CA ASP A 215 -16.56 1.58 -8.83
C ASP A 215 -15.16 2.17 -8.56
N VAL A 216 -14.13 1.78 -9.32
CA VAL A 216 -12.79 2.35 -9.16
C VAL A 216 -12.78 3.85 -9.48
N LEU A 217 -13.46 4.25 -10.56
CA LEU A 217 -13.58 5.67 -10.93
C LEU A 217 -14.33 6.49 -9.87
N GLN A 218 -15.37 5.90 -9.27
CA GLN A 218 -16.11 6.51 -8.17
C GLN A 218 -15.22 6.66 -6.93
N GLU A 219 -14.47 5.62 -6.56
CA GLU A 219 -13.50 5.68 -5.45
C GLU A 219 -12.43 6.75 -5.69
N MET A 220 -11.89 6.85 -6.91
CA MET A 220 -10.94 7.92 -7.25
C MET A 220 -11.57 9.31 -7.07
N THR A 221 -12.83 9.49 -7.48
CA THR A 221 -13.55 10.76 -7.31
C THR A 221 -13.76 11.09 -5.83
N LEU A 222 -14.20 10.13 -5.02
CA LEU A 222 -14.37 10.28 -3.57
C LEU A 222 -13.05 10.63 -2.87
N LEU A 223 -11.95 10.05 -3.33
CA LEU A 223 -10.62 10.37 -2.83
C LEU A 223 -10.20 11.81 -3.15
N VAL A 224 -10.43 12.29 -4.39
CA VAL A 224 -10.17 13.70 -4.74
C VAL A 224 -10.96 14.64 -3.84
N GLU A 225 -12.23 14.35 -3.60
CA GLU A 225 -13.09 15.15 -2.71
C GLU A 225 -12.59 15.11 -1.26
N PHE A 226 -12.23 13.93 -0.74
CA PHE A 226 -11.74 13.77 0.62
C PHE A 226 -10.44 14.56 0.90
N TYR A 227 -9.52 14.58 -0.07
CA TYR A 227 -8.26 15.32 0.07
C TYR A 227 -8.35 16.80 -0.36
N ARG A 228 -9.49 17.26 -0.86
CA ARG A 228 -9.66 18.66 -1.28
C ARG A 228 -9.42 19.59 -0.09
N GLY A 229 -8.53 20.58 -0.28
CA GLY A 229 -8.18 21.55 0.76
C GLY A 229 -7.35 20.98 1.91
N ALA A 230 -6.90 19.73 1.83
CA ALA A 230 -6.04 19.14 2.84
C ALA A 230 -4.68 19.85 2.88
N PRO A 231 -4.12 20.13 4.07
CA PRO A 231 -2.84 20.84 4.19
C PRO A 231 -1.65 20.03 3.65
N ASP A 232 -1.81 18.71 3.60
CA ASP A 232 -0.81 17.75 3.12
C ASP A 232 -1.09 17.23 1.71
N LEU A 233 -2.11 17.77 1.01
CA LEU A 233 -2.38 17.45 -0.39
C LEU A 233 -1.14 17.73 -1.25
N VAL A 234 -0.83 16.81 -2.15
CA VAL A 234 0.24 17.01 -3.12
C VAL A 234 -0.15 18.13 -4.08
N LYS A 235 0.76 19.09 -4.27
CA LYS A 235 0.60 20.18 -5.21
C LYS A 235 0.94 19.70 -6.61
N PHE A 236 -0.08 19.26 -7.34
CA PHE A 236 0.09 18.55 -8.60
C PHE A 236 0.72 19.39 -9.72
N GLN A 237 0.65 20.71 -9.62
CA GLN A 237 1.30 21.64 -10.55
C GLN A 237 2.76 21.97 -10.21
N GLU A 238 3.25 21.60 -9.01
CA GLU A 238 4.66 21.79 -8.64
C GLU A 238 5.56 20.76 -9.34
N GLN A 239 6.84 21.14 -9.52
CA GLN A 239 7.85 20.26 -10.09
C GLN A 239 8.21 19.12 -9.12
N TRP A 240 8.15 17.89 -9.62
CA TRP A 240 8.64 16.70 -8.94
C TRP A 240 10.09 16.38 -9.33
N SER A 241 10.41 16.46 -10.63
CA SER A 241 11.76 16.33 -11.18
C SER A 241 12.13 17.58 -12.00
N GLN A 242 13.24 17.54 -12.77
CA GLN A 242 13.67 18.71 -13.57
C GLN A 242 12.64 19.09 -14.65
N ASP A 243 11.98 18.11 -15.26
CA ASP A 243 11.10 18.31 -16.43
C ASP A 243 9.66 17.83 -16.21
N GLN A 244 9.33 17.32 -15.02
CA GLN A 244 8.03 16.69 -14.76
C GLN A 244 7.40 17.21 -13.46
N THR A 245 6.12 17.55 -13.55
CA THR A 245 5.29 17.88 -12.38
C THR A 245 4.91 16.64 -11.59
N TYR A 246 4.41 16.83 -10.37
CA TYR A 246 3.78 15.75 -9.60
C TYR A 246 2.61 15.10 -10.36
N LEU A 247 1.88 15.86 -11.18
CA LEU A 247 0.83 15.30 -12.02
C LEU A 247 1.38 14.42 -13.14
N ASP A 248 2.46 14.83 -13.80
CA ASP A 248 3.09 14.05 -14.87
C ASP A 248 3.62 12.72 -14.31
N LYS A 249 4.23 12.78 -13.12
CA LYS A 249 4.63 11.59 -12.36
C LYS A 249 3.43 10.68 -12.11
N LEU A 250 2.35 11.19 -11.52
CA LEU A 250 1.13 10.41 -11.24
C LEU A 250 0.60 9.72 -12.52
N LYS A 251 0.44 10.48 -13.61
CA LYS A 251 -0.03 9.95 -14.89
C LYS A 251 0.89 8.84 -15.41
N GLY A 252 2.19 9.06 -15.39
CA GLY A 252 3.19 8.07 -15.80
C GLY A 252 3.15 6.79 -14.95
N SER A 253 3.00 6.94 -13.63
CA SER A 253 2.87 5.80 -12.72
C SER A 253 1.61 4.98 -13.00
N LEU A 254 0.46 5.63 -13.15
CA LEU A 254 -0.80 4.94 -13.39
C LEU A 254 -0.87 4.27 -14.77
N ALA A 255 -0.21 4.83 -15.79
CA ALA A 255 -0.15 4.24 -17.13
C ALA A 255 0.44 2.82 -17.13
N SER A 256 1.37 2.51 -16.21
CA SER A 256 1.92 1.15 -16.06
C SER A 256 0.92 0.13 -15.47
N ARG A 257 -0.23 0.62 -14.97
CA ARG A 257 -1.23 -0.15 -14.20
C ARG A 257 -2.61 -0.13 -14.84
N THR A 258 -2.75 0.44 -16.04
CA THR A 258 -4.03 0.55 -16.72
C THR A 258 -4.53 -0.81 -17.24
N PRO A 259 -5.86 -1.06 -17.16
CA PRO A 259 -6.51 -2.18 -17.86
C PRO A 259 -6.30 -2.14 -19.38
N LYS A 260 -6.67 -3.24 -20.06
CA LYS A 260 -6.45 -3.41 -21.51
C LYS A 260 -7.24 -2.41 -22.37
N ASP A 261 -8.52 -2.23 -22.07
CA ASP A 261 -9.36 -1.22 -22.74
C ASP A 261 -8.97 0.18 -22.26
N GLN A 262 -8.94 1.17 -23.14
CA GLN A 262 -8.61 2.57 -22.83
C GLN A 262 -9.84 3.49 -22.90
N SER A 263 -11.05 2.95 -22.97
CA SER A 263 -12.32 3.70 -23.01
C SER A 263 -12.50 4.68 -21.83
N PHE A 264 -11.81 4.45 -20.70
CA PHE A 264 -11.85 5.31 -19.51
C PHE A 264 -10.91 6.53 -19.58
N THR A 265 -10.07 6.66 -20.60
CA THR A 265 -9.03 7.71 -20.67
C THR A 265 -9.60 9.11 -20.49
N HIS A 266 -10.75 9.39 -21.11
CA HIS A 266 -11.43 10.68 -20.96
C HIS A 266 -11.85 10.96 -19.51
N ILE A 267 -12.34 9.94 -18.79
CA ILE A 267 -12.76 10.10 -17.39
C ILE A 267 -11.55 10.31 -16.49
N LEU A 268 -10.45 9.59 -16.73
CA LEU A 268 -9.20 9.83 -15.99
C LEU A 268 -8.68 11.25 -16.20
N GLU A 269 -8.76 11.79 -17.42
CA GLU A 269 -8.39 13.19 -17.69
C GLU A 269 -9.28 14.18 -16.94
N GLN A 270 -10.56 13.89 -16.76
CA GLN A 270 -11.43 14.71 -15.90
C GLN A 270 -10.96 14.68 -14.44
N ILE A 271 -10.64 13.49 -13.90
CA ILE A 271 -10.11 13.34 -12.53
C ILE A 271 -8.79 14.12 -12.38
N TYR A 272 -7.89 14.03 -13.36
CA TYR A 272 -6.65 14.82 -13.36
C TYR A 272 -6.92 16.33 -13.40
N GLY A 273 -7.96 16.77 -14.12
CA GLY A 273 -8.43 18.15 -14.10
C GLY A 273 -8.85 18.59 -12.69
N LEU A 274 -9.63 17.76 -11.98
CA LEU A 274 -10.05 18.05 -10.61
C LEU A 274 -8.86 18.20 -9.65
N LEU A 275 -7.82 17.39 -9.82
CA LEU A 275 -6.59 17.48 -9.02
C LEU A 275 -5.85 18.80 -9.23
N ARG A 276 -5.77 19.30 -10.48
CA ARG A 276 -5.15 20.60 -10.78
C ARG A 276 -5.84 21.76 -10.08
N HIS A 277 -7.17 21.70 -9.97
CA HIS A 277 -7.97 22.76 -9.36
C HIS A 277 -8.04 22.67 -7.83
N SER A 278 -7.77 21.50 -7.27
CA SER A 278 -7.86 21.26 -5.81
C SER A 278 -6.55 21.54 -5.06
N SER A 279 -5.43 21.69 -5.78
CA SER A 279 -4.06 21.78 -5.25
C SER A 279 -3.41 23.15 -5.38
#